data_AF-A0A661TTT4-F1
#
_entry.id   AF-A0A661TTT4-F1
#
_cell.length_a   1.000
_cell.length_b   1.000
_cell.length_c   1.000
_cell.angle_alpha   90.00
_cell.angle_beta   90.00
_cell.angle_gamma   90.00
#
_symmetry.space_group_name_H-M   'P 1'
#
loop_
_entity.id
_entity.type
_entity.pdbx_description
1 polymer ?
#
loop_
_entity_poly.entity_id
_entity_poly.type
_entity_poly.pdbx_seq_one_letter_code
_entity_poly.pdbx_strand_id
1 'polypeptide(L)'
;MKKGYSTIFLIIGVLIIFLGFAFSAIAAEFSADLKIKQPDKDYEFKYYVQGSFYRLEKLTGEDRILLIADRTQDITWMLNPEDKIYIELKGTDAAFFNPIRGWEAAMEGTEKEKVGTETVLRYSCEKYTYTPTGGTEPEMEAWYLPELDHFIRIIAHYGGGYEDGIFEIINIREAPQDNSLFKVPEDYQKEKSPAEKAQEKEAARPVLSGIGESIAPAGRRLKTGAALKVKVDPDKSVRVVIENQIKEESIFKITPFREGLPIEDEIVHYGLTRQRERKEDFFGRQLKLDEILIEVEEGLITTLVTKEYSSFDEVERKEYFLMEESGRGLFTRENRKFVLTLTGDSQGAESSPVKVKFYKGEYKDLLNEEDFNLPNGQIKKWEFNPGEIKTFEVSVGEAGGVKLLSEQYPVEIRETVKELTDGEIKTLLEDLISQKKLDELKALLDSGIDVNMIISSSDSLLMAACSYSNSEMVKLLLTYNPDINYQDQYGNNALNLAIDNKWHYKEMIPLLLEAGADPNSKAGAGRTAQKNSTVLSKMTSLTLKNKSEEEYQIVEMFLSHGADPNIAHKTAGSIPLMAAAYKGDIRLVKLFLDYGVDPNLKDNQGRTALDMAIKKQQQEVIDLLQ
;
A
#
# COMPACT_ATOMS: atom_id res chain seq x y z
N MET A 1 40.66 4.22 3.30
CA MET A 1 40.61 2.86 3.87
C MET A 1 39.29 2.24 3.42
N LYS A 2 39.32 1.11 2.68
CA LYS A 2 38.15 0.64 1.89
C LYS A 2 37.99 -0.89 1.83
N LYS A 3 38.54 -1.60 2.82
CA LYS A 3 38.41 -3.05 3.08
C LYS A 3 38.38 -3.22 4.60
N GLY A 4 37.51 -4.09 5.13
CA GLY A 4 37.44 -4.39 6.57
C GLY A 4 36.02 -4.68 7.10
N TYR A 5 35.01 -3.88 6.72
CA TYR A 5 33.66 -3.98 7.33
C TYR A 5 32.50 -4.25 6.35
N SER A 6 32.76 -4.33 5.04
CA SER A 6 31.72 -4.63 4.04
C SER A 6 31.72 -6.11 3.68
N THR A 7 30.81 -6.87 4.29
CA THR A 7 30.13 -8.11 3.84
C THR A 7 29.95 -9.00 5.07
N ILE A 8 28.71 -9.19 5.54
CA ILE A 8 28.13 -10.38 6.20
C ILE A 8 26.78 -9.98 6.86
N PHE A 9 25.77 -10.83 6.64
CA PHE A 9 24.38 -10.85 7.19
C PHE A 9 23.37 -9.74 6.86
N LEU A 10 22.58 -10.06 5.84
CA LEU A 10 21.13 -9.87 5.71
C LEU A 10 20.45 -11.15 6.28
N ILE A 11 19.25 -11.24 6.89
CA ILE A 11 18.14 -10.33 7.23
C ILE A 11 17.55 -10.78 8.60
N ILE A 12 17.05 -9.88 9.46
CA ILE A 12 15.69 -9.89 10.09
C ILE A 12 15.47 -8.55 10.81
N GLY A 13 14.41 -7.84 10.44
CA GLY A 13 13.94 -6.65 11.15
C GLY A 13 12.66 -6.98 11.92
N VAL A 14 12.73 -6.99 13.25
CA VAL A 14 11.57 -7.03 14.15
C VAL A 14 11.72 -5.91 15.17
N LEU A 15 10.60 -5.28 15.53
CA LEU A 15 10.55 -4.18 16.48
C LEU A 15 10.62 -4.74 17.91
N ILE A 16 11.80 -4.66 18.54
CA ILE A 16 12.03 -5.23 19.88
C ILE A 16 11.48 -4.29 20.96
N ILE A 17 10.60 -4.82 21.81
CA ILE A 17 10.14 -4.19 23.06
C ILE A 17 10.97 -4.76 24.20
N PHE A 18 11.75 -3.90 24.87
CA PHE A 18 12.62 -4.31 25.98
C PHE A 18 11.81 -4.86 27.17
N LEU A 19 11.97 -6.17 27.44
CA LEU A 19 11.61 -6.80 28.70
C LEU A 19 12.90 -7.27 29.39
N GLY A 20 13.36 -6.49 30.37
CA GLY A 20 14.66 -6.70 31.01
C GLY A 20 14.72 -8.00 31.81
N PHE A 21 15.68 -8.87 31.46
CA PHE A 21 16.07 -9.99 32.31
C PHE A 21 16.80 -9.48 33.56
N ALA A 22 16.22 -9.72 34.74
CA ALA A 22 16.86 -9.43 36.01
C ALA A 22 17.87 -10.54 36.37
N PHE A 23 19.16 -10.30 36.12
CA PHE A 23 20.25 -11.20 36.49
C PHE A 23 20.48 -11.22 38.02
N SER A 24 20.85 -12.37 38.56
CA SER A 24 21.00 -12.58 40.01
C SER A 24 22.42 -12.20 40.51
N ALA A 25 22.50 -11.76 41.76
CA ALA A 25 23.66 -11.01 42.29
C ALA A 25 24.90 -11.85 42.71
N ILE A 26 25.09 -13.05 42.14
CA ILE A 26 26.33 -13.84 42.27
C ILE A 26 26.69 -14.38 40.87
N ALA A 27 27.00 -13.46 39.96
CA ALA A 27 27.33 -13.81 38.58
C ALA A 27 28.72 -14.48 38.51
N ALA A 28 28.80 -15.56 37.73
CA ALA A 28 29.96 -16.45 37.73
C ALA A 28 31.21 -15.82 37.10
N GLU A 29 32.39 -16.30 37.55
CA GLU A 29 33.68 -15.96 36.95
C GLU A 29 34.27 -17.21 36.29
N PHE A 30 34.35 -17.21 34.96
CA PHE A 30 34.88 -18.34 34.21
C PHE A 30 35.56 -17.95 32.90
N SER A 31 36.35 -18.88 32.38
CA SER A 31 36.89 -18.85 31.02
C SER A 31 36.49 -20.11 30.26
N ALA A 32 36.29 -20.00 28.96
CA ALA A 32 35.83 -21.08 28.10
C ALA A 32 36.22 -20.85 26.63
N ASP A 33 35.94 -21.83 25.77
CA ASP A 33 35.98 -21.68 24.32
C ASP A 33 34.54 -21.63 23.78
N LEU A 34 34.16 -20.55 23.11
CA LEU A 34 32.86 -20.44 22.44
C LEU A 34 33.00 -20.88 20.98
N LYS A 35 32.13 -21.79 20.54
CA LYS A 35 31.94 -22.19 19.14
C LYS A 35 30.59 -21.69 18.63
N ILE A 36 30.59 -21.17 17.41
CA ILE A 36 29.39 -20.77 16.70
C ILE A 36 29.42 -21.38 15.31
N LYS A 37 28.40 -22.17 14.97
CA LYS A 37 28.16 -22.71 13.64
C LYS A 37 26.93 -22.03 13.03
N GLN A 38 27.05 -21.66 11.76
CA GLN A 38 25.99 -21.15 10.91
C GLN A 38 26.05 -21.89 9.56
N PRO A 39 24.99 -21.89 8.73
CA PRO A 39 24.92 -22.71 7.51
C PRO A 39 26.14 -22.66 6.58
N ASP A 40 26.79 -21.50 6.48
CA ASP A 40 27.96 -21.30 5.60
C ASP A 40 29.30 -21.12 6.36
N LYS A 41 29.31 -20.99 7.70
CA LYS A 41 30.48 -20.51 8.47
C LYS A 41 30.55 -21.03 9.91
N ASP A 42 31.77 -21.35 10.33
CA ASP A 42 32.13 -21.64 11.71
C ASP A 42 33.02 -20.53 12.30
N TYR A 43 32.80 -20.20 13.57
CA TYR A 43 33.62 -19.28 14.35
C TYR A 43 34.01 -19.88 15.70
N GLU A 44 35.24 -19.64 16.12
CA GLU A 44 35.70 -19.96 17.49
C GLU A 44 36.19 -18.69 18.20
N PHE A 45 35.91 -18.58 19.50
CA PHE A 45 36.33 -17.47 20.34
C PHE A 45 36.89 -17.99 21.67
N LYS A 46 37.87 -17.28 22.26
CA LYS A 46 38.05 -17.34 23.72
C LYS A 46 36.95 -16.53 24.38
N TYR A 47 36.31 -17.10 25.39
CA TYR A 47 35.25 -16.47 26.14
C TYR A 47 35.64 -16.33 27.60
N TYR A 48 35.54 -15.12 28.13
CA TYR A 48 35.80 -14.81 29.54
C TYR A 48 34.57 -14.10 30.10
N VAL A 49 34.14 -14.47 31.30
CA VAL A 49 32.99 -13.88 32.00
C VAL A 49 33.43 -13.47 33.39
N GLN A 50 33.03 -12.26 33.81
CA GLN A 50 33.22 -11.75 35.15
C GLN A 50 32.04 -10.84 35.52
N GLY A 51 31.13 -11.35 36.35
CA GLY A 51 29.97 -10.57 36.75
C GLY A 51 29.03 -10.28 35.58
N SER A 52 28.66 -9.01 35.38
CA SER A 52 27.92 -8.56 34.18
C SER A 52 28.80 -8.41 32.93
N PHE A 53 30.12 -8.52 33.08
CA PHE A 53 31.07 -8.33 31.98
C PHE A 53 31.39 -9.64 31.29
N TYR A 54 31.58 -9.55 29.97
CA TYR A 54 32.22 -10.64 29.23
C TYR A 54 33.15 -10.12 28.13
N ARG A 55 34.05 -10.99 27.69
CA ARG A 55 35.03 -10.75 26.63
C ARG A 55 35.05 -11.91 25.65
N LEU A 56 35.04 -11.60 24.36
CA LEU A 56 35.19 -12.57 23.27
C LEU A 56 36.42 -12.23 22.42
N GLU A 57 37.37 -13.14 22.31
CA GLU A 57 38.52 -13.00 21.42
C GLU A 57 38.38 -13.96 20.24
N LYS A 58 38.13 -13.43 19.03
CA LYS A 58 37.92 -14.26 17.84
C LYS A 58 39.22 -14.97 17.42
N LEU A 59 39.15 -16.29 17.25
CA LEU A 59 40.27 -17.16 16.91
C LEU A 59 40.34 -17.53 15.42
N THR A 60 39.26 -17.29 14.66
CA THR A 60 39.11 -17.73 13.27
C THR A 60 38.93 -16.55 12.28
N GLY A 61 39.56 -16.65 11.10
CA GLY A 61 39.55 -15.62 10.07
C GLY A 61 40.81 -14.74 10.07
N GLU A 62 40.90 -13.82 9.11
CA GLU A 62 42.04 -12.88 9.00
C GLU A 62 41.93 -11.75 10.03
N ASP A 63 40.73 -11.18 10.21
CA ASP A 63 40.51 -10.07 11.16
C ASP A 63 40.42 -10.58 12.61
N ARG A 64 41.39 -10.17 13.45
CA ARG A 64 41.32 -10.32 14.90
C ARG A 64 40.33 -9.31 15.47
N ILE A 65 39.13 -9.77 15.82
CA ILE A 65 38.11 -8.96 16.50
C ILE A 65 38.05 -9.37 17.97
N LEU A 66 38.06 -8.37 18.83
CA LEU A 66 37.90 -8.49 20.26
C LEU A 66 36.61 -7.78 20.68
N LEU A 67 35.73 -8.45 21.43
CA LEU A 67 34.56 -7.85 22.03
C LEU A 67 34.73 -7.78 23.54
N ILE A 68 34.32 -6.68 24.16
CA ILE A 68 34.13 -6.54 25.61
C ILE A 68 32.72 -6.01 25.80
N ALA A 69 31.90 -6.63 26.64
CA ALA A 69 30.52 -6.21 26.85
C ALA A 69 30.20 -6.03 28.34
N ASP A 70 29.37 -5.04 28.66
CA ASP A 70 28.71 -4.88 29.95
C ASP A 70 27.20 -5.09 29.76
N ARG A 71 26.71 -6.23 30.27
CA ARG A 71 25.29 -6.62 30.19
C ARG A 71 24.37 -5.66 30.94
N THR A 72 24.85 -4.97 31.97
CA THR A 72 24.00 -4.05 32.77
C THR A 72 23.74 -2.72 32.09
N GLN A 73 24.63 -2.31 31.19
CA GLN A 73 24.50 -1.06 30.43
C GLN A 73 24.02 -1.29 28.99
N ASP A 74 23.84 -2.54 28.57
CA ASP A 74 23.62 -2.95 27.16
C ASP A 74 24.68 -2.37 26.21
N ILE A 75 25.96 -2.42 26.63
CA ILE A 75 27.10 -1.90 25.86
C ILE A 75 27.99 -3.05 25.40
N THR A 76 28.39 -3.04 24.13
CA THR A 76 29.53 -3.80 23.64
C THR A 76 30.57 -2.86 23.03
N TRP A 77 31.80 -2.91 23.52
CA TRP A 77 32.96 -2.38 22.83
C TRP A 77 33.51 -3.43 21.86
N MET A 78 33.60 -3.09 20.58
CA MET A 78 34.28 -3.92 19.58
C MET A 78 35.62 -3.29 19.24
N LEU A 79 36.69 -4.00 19.57
CA LEU A 79 38.08 -3.58 19.47
C LEU A 79 38.76 -4.27 18.28
N ASN A 80 39.53 -3.49 17.51
CA ASN A 80 40.49 -3.99 16.52
C ASN A 80 41.90 -3.83 17.12
N PRO A 81 42.60 -4.93 17.48
CA PRO A 81 43.92 -4.88 18.11
C PRO A 81 45.06 -4.47 17.18
N GLU A 82 44.88 -4.50 15.85
CA GLU A 82 45.93 -4.12 14.89
C GLU A 82 45.99 -2.60 14.74
N ASP A 83 44.82 -1.97 14.52
CA ASP A 83 44.69 -0.52 14.37
C ASP A 83 44.60 0.23 15.71
N LYS A 84 44.41 -0.50 16.83
CA LYS A 84 44.14 0.06 18.17
C LYS A 84 42.98 1.04 18.18
N ILE A 85 41.88 0.62 17.56
CA ILE A 85 40.61 1.36 17.56
C ILE A 85 39.53 0.52 18.23
N TYR A 86 38.51 1.20 18.77
CA TYR A 86 37.31 0.54 19.26
C TYR A 86 36.06 1.32 18.89
N ILE A 87 34.96 0.62 18.65
CA ILE A 87 33.62 1.23 18.55
C ILE A 87 32.77 0.81 19.75
N GLU A 88 31.79 1.64 20.09
CA GLU A 88 30.80 1.36 21.13
C GLU A 88 29.46 1.03 20.46
N LEU A 89 28.85 -0.09 20.83
CA LEU A 89 27.64 -0.66 20.25
C LEU A 89 26.59 -0.81 21.36
N LYS A 90 25.31 -0.54 21.04
CA LYS A 90 24.17 -0.63 21.96
C LYS A 90 22.94 -1.17 21.24
N GLY A 91 22.01 -1.81 21.96
CA GLY A 91 20.75 -2.31 21.39
C GLY A 91 20.96 -3.17 20.14
N THR A 92 20.27 -2.81 19.04
CA THR A 92 20.32 -3.55 17.77
C THR A 92 21.72 -3.60 17.14
N ASP A 93 22.54 -2.56 17.31
CA ASP A 93 23.93 -2.54 16.85
C ASP A 93 24.77 -3.58 17.62
N ALA A 94 24.58 -3.68 18.94
CA ALA A 94 25.23 -4.70 19.73
C ALA A 94 24.76 -6.09 19.33
N ALA A 95 23.45 -6.31 19.16
CA ALA A 95 22.89 -7.59 18.72
C ALA A 95 23.43 -8.07 17.36
N PHE A 96 23.77 -7.15 16.45
CA PHE A 96 24.29 -7.50 15.13
C PHE A 96 25.77 -7.92 15.14
N PHE A 97 26.63 -7.19 15.87
CA PHE A 97 28.08 -7.44 15.86
C PHE A 97 28.58 -8.32 17.02
N ASN A 98 27.79 -8.47 18.09
CA ASN A 98 28.10 -9.32 19.23
C ASN A 98 27.22 -10.57 19.19
N PRO A 99 27.78 -11.77 18.91
CA PRO A 99 26.97 -12.96 18.71
C PRO A 99 26.18 -13.37 19.95
N ILE A 100 26.70 -13.13 21.16
CA ILE A 100 25.99 -13.43 22.40
C ILE A 100 24.76 -12.53 22.53
N ARG A 101 24.93 -11.22 22.33
CA ARG A 101 23.82 -10.26 22.35
C ARG A 101 22.81 -10.54 21.25
N GLY A 102 23.26 -11.02 20.09
CA GLY A 102 22.40 -11.44 18.98
C GLY A 102 21.50 -12.62 19.32
N TRP A 103 22.03 -13.65 20.00
CA TRP A 103 21.23 -14.75 20.52
C TRP A 103 20.25 -14.30 21.61
N GLU A 104 20.70 -13.44 22.54
CA GLU A 104 19.85 -12.85 23.57
C GLU A 104 18.68 -12.06 22.93
N ALA A 105 18.97 -11.26 21.89
CA ALA A 105 17.96 -10.47 21.16
C ALA A 105 17.02 -11.34 20.30
N ALA A 106 17.48 -12.48 19.77
CA ALA A 106 16.62 -13.41 19.04
C ALA A 106 15.58 -14.10 19.96
N MET A 107 15.91 -14.25 21.25
CA MET A 107 14.98 -14.78 22.26
C MET A 107 14.00 -13.72 22.78
N GLU A 108 14.30 -12.42 22.62
CA GLU A 108 13.38 -11.33 22.99
C GLU A 108 12.14 -11.34 22.07
N GLY A 109 10.94 -11.48 22.64
CA GLY A 109 9.68 -11.59 21.89
C GLY A 109 9.26 -13.02 21.52
N THR A 110 9.94 -14.04 22.05
CA THR A 110 9.53 -15.44 21.95
C THR A 110 8.87 -15.94 23.24
N GLU A 111 7.94 -16.88 23.10
CA GLU A 111 7.35 -17.63 24.22
C GLU A 111 8.36 -18.67 24.71
N LYS A 112 8.81 -18.51 25.96
CA LYS A 112 9.81 -19.35 26.62
C LYS A 112 9.16 -20.44 27.46
N GLU A 113 9.39 -21.70 27.13
CA GLU A 113 8.94 -22.86 27.92
C GLU A 113 10.13 -23.64 28.49
N LYS A 114 10.00 -24.14 29.72
CA LYS A 114 10.99 -25.05 30.35
C LYS A 114 10.56 -26.49 30.14
N VAL A 115 11.23 -27.19 29.23
CA VAL A 115 10.86 -28.56 28.83
C VAL A 115 11.48 -29.65 29.71
N GLY A 116 12.55 -29.35 30.45
CA GLY A 116 13.12 -30.31 31.41
C GLY A 116 14.55 -30.04 31.85
N THR A 117 15.28 -31.12 32.12
CA THR A 117 16.70 -31.09 32.52
C THR A 117 17.45 -32.17 31.74
N GLU A 118 18.54 -31.81 31.09
CA GLU A 118 19.35 -32.70 30.24
C GLU A 118 20.84 -32.56 30.55
N THR A 119 21.60 -33.64 30.39
CA THR A 119 23.06 -33.61 30.56
C THR A 119 23.74 -33.20 29.26
N VAL A 120 24.28 -31.98 29.19
CA VAL A 120 25.01 -31.44 28.04
C VAL A 120 26.44 -31.12 28.46
N LEU A 121 27.42 -31.52 27.65
CA LEU A 121 28.86 -31.29 27.89
C LEU A 121 29.37 -31.76 29.27
N ARG A 122 28.70 -32.76 29.88
CA ARG A 122 28.90 -33.29 31.26
C ARG A 122 28.29 -32.45 32.39
N TYR A 123 27.55 -31.39 32.07
CA TYR A 123 26.83 -30.54 33.02
C TYR A 123 25.33 -30.82 32.99
N SER A 124 24.65 -30.69 34.14
CA SER A 124 23.20 -30.87 34.26
C SER A 124 22.48 -29.56 33.96
N CYS A 125 21.95 -29.41 32.76
CA CYS A 125 21.39 -28.15 32.27
C CYS A 125 19.86 -28.17 32.27
N GLU A 126 19.24 -27.04 32.59
CA GLU A 126 17.83 -26.80 32.35
C GLU A 126 17.61 -26.54 30.86
N LYS A 127 16.74 -27.33 30.23
CA LYS A 127 16.41 -27.17 28.81
C LYS A 127 15.18 -26.29 28.65
N TYR A 128 15.31 -25.32 27.75
CA TYR A 128 14.27 -24.40 27.33
C TYR A 128 14.01 -24.48 25.83
N THR A 129 12.76 -24.27 25.44
CA THR A 129 12.33 -24.04 24.06
C THR A 129 11.84 -22.60 23.91
N TYR A 130 12.04 -22.04 22.72
CA TYR A 130 11.57 -20.70 22.37
C TYR A 130 10.77 -20.75 21.07
N THR A 131 9.51 -20.33 21.16
CA THR A 131 8.55 -20.30 20.05
C THR A 131 8.25 -18.84 19.70
N PRO A 132 8.27 -18.40 18.43
CA PRO A 132 7.84 -17.06 18.05
C PRO A 132 6.42 -16.78 18.54
N THR A 133 6.11 -15.54 18.94
CA THR A 133 4.76 -15.18 19.38
C THR A 133 3.74 -15.44 18.26
N GLY A 134 2.79 -16.37 18.49
CA GLY A 134 1.83 -16.82 17.48
C GLY A 134 2.31 -17.95 16.55
N GLY A 135 3.53 -18.47 16.75
CA GLY A 135 4.04 -19.67 16.09
C GLY A 135 3.50 -20.97 16.75
N THR A 136 3.66 -22.10 16.06
CA THR A 136 3.18 -23.42 16.52
C THR A 136 4.28 -24.42 16.86
N GLU A 137 5.53 -24.14 16.50
CA GLU A 137 6.69 -25.00 16.72
C GLU A 137 7.88 -24.17 17.24
N PRO A 138 8.73 -24.70 18.14
CA PRO A 138 9.91 -23.97 18.61
C PRO A 138 10.94 -23.73 17.49
N GLU A 139 11.44 -22.51 17.37
CA GLU A 139 12.53 -22.18 16.46
C GLU A 139 13.91 -22.31 17.12
N MET A 140 13.97 -22.32 18.45
CA MET A 140 15.24 -22.50 19.19
C MET A 140 15.08 -23.40 20.42
N GLU A 141 16.14 -24.17 20.70
CA GLU A 141 16.35 -24.90 21.95
C GLU A 141 17.59 -24.34 22.67
N ALA A 142 17.56 -24.20 24.00
CA ALA A 142 18.69 -23.72 24.77
C ALA A 142 18.88 -24.48 26.09
N TRP A 143 20.13 -24.69 26.48
CA TRP A 143 20.54 -25.40 27.69
C TRP A 143 21.24 -24.44 28.64
N TYR A 144 20.52 -24.07 29.69
CA TYR A 144 20.94 -23.17 30.76
C TYR A 144 21.60 -23.95 31.90
N LEU A 145 22.76 -23.51 32.35
CA LEU A 145 23.49 -24.08 33.48
C LEU A 145 23.34 -23.15 34.69
N PRO A 146 22.51 -23.52 35.69
CA PRO A 146 22.21 -22.65 36.84
C PRO A 146 23.44 -22.25 37.66
N GLU A 147 24.45 -23.11 37.75
CA GLU A 147 25.69 -22.89 38.49
C GLU A 147 26.54 -21.73 37.92
N LEU A 148 26.39 -21.42 36.62
CA LEU A 148 27.13 -20.34 35.95
C LEU A 148 26.27 -19.11 35.60
N ASP A 149 24.95 -19.16 35.82
CA ASP A 149 23.98 -18.20 35.26
C ASP A 149 24.20 -18.03 33.74
N HIS A 150 24.24 -19.16 33.00
CA HIS A 150 24.66 -19.14 31.60
C HIS A 150 24.03 -20.22 30.71
N PHE A 151 23.67 -19.85 29.48
CA PHE A 151 23.40 -20.82 28.42
C PHE A 151 24.70 -21.39 27.86
N ILE A 152 24.94 -22.69 28.03
CA ILE A 152 26.15 -23.35 27.51
C ILE A 152 25.96 -23.95 26.12
N ARG A 153 24.71 -24.11 25.67
CA ARG A 153 24.36 -24.49 24.30
C ARG A 153 23.06 -23.81 23.87
N ILE A 154 22.99 -23.37 22.62
CA ILE A 154 21.76 -22.95 21.92
C ILE A 154 21.79 -23.60 20.54
N ILE A 155 20.64 -24.11 20.09
CA ILE A 155 20.41 -24.59 18.72
C ILE A 155 19.26 -23.79 18.13
N ALA A 156 19.39 -23.37 16.87
CA ALA A 156 18.36 -22.64 16.14
C ALA A 156 18.04 -23.31 14.81
N HIS A 157 16.75 -23.54 14.58
CA HIS A 157 16.25 -24.34 13.47
C HIS A 157 15.89 -23.45 12.28
N TYR A 158 16.85 -23.27 11.37
CA TYR A 158 16.64 -22.53 10.13
C TYR A 158 15.85 -23.39 9.13
N GLY A 159 14.52 -23.25 9.17
CA GLY A 159 13.60 -23.96 8.28
C GLY A 159 13.90 -23.76 6.78
N GLY A 160 13.39 -24.66 5.94
CA GLY A 160 13.58 -24.59 4.47
C GLY A 160 14.82 -25.32 3.94
N GLY A 161 15.47 -26.16 4.76
CA GLY A 161 16.57 -27.03 4.32
C GLY A 161 17.99 -26.48 4.55
N TYR A 162 18.12 -25.42 5.36
CA TYR A 162 19.39 -24.98 5.91
C TYR A 162 19.84 -25.88 7.06
N GLU A 163 21.14 -25.91 7.37
CA GLU A 163 21.63 -26.59 8.58
C GLU A 163 21.33 -25.73 9.83
N ASP A 164 21.11 -26.38 10.97
CA ASP A 164 20.88 -25.69 12.25
C ASP A 164 22.04 -24.76 12.63
N GLY A 165 21.70 -23.59 13.16
CA GLY A 165 22.65 -22.73 13.87
C GLY A 165 22.97 -23.32 15.24
N ILE A 166 24.24 -23.34 15.63
CA ILE A 166 24.67 -23.87 16.93
C ILE A 166 25.56 -22.82 17.62
N PHE A 167 25.27 -22.54 18.88
CA PHE A 167 26.14 -21.82 19.80
C PHE A 167 26.50 -22.79 20.93
N GLU A 168 27.78 -22.94 21.25
CA GLU A 168 28.23 -23.88 22.28
C GLU A 168 29.47 -23.39 23.01
N ILE A 169 29.43 -23.40 24.35
CA ILE A 169 30.54 -23.03 25.22
C ILE A 169 31.15 -24.31 25.80
N ILE A 170 32.39 -24.61 25.41
CA ILE A 170 33.14 -25.80 25.83
C ILE A 170 34.37 -25.41 26.67
N ASN A 171 35.03 -26.41 27.26
CA ASN A 171 36.28 -26.23 28.01
C ASN A 171 36.19 -25.22 29.17
N ILE A 172 35.01 -25.11 29.79
CA ILE A 172 34.70 -24.19 30.89
C ILE A 172 35.66 -24.42 32.08
N ARG A 173 36.16 -23.31 32.63
CA ARG A 173 37.04 -23.24 33.80
C ARG A 173 36.57 -22.10 34.70
N GLU A 174 35.89 -22.45 35.78
CA GLU A 174 35.54 -21.53 36.87
C GLU A 174 36.82 -21.09 37.59
N ALA A 175 37.11 -19.79 37.51
CA ALA A 175 38.27 -19.16 38.12
C ALA A 175 38.10 -17.63 38.08
N PRO A 176 38.65 -16.89 39.05
CA PRO A 176 38.67 -15.43 38.97
C PRO A 176 39.38 -14.94 37.71
N GLN A 177 38.81 -13.92 37.06
CA GLN A 177 39.38 -13.34 35.84
C GLN A 177 40.19 -12.08 36.14
N ASP A 178 41.12 -11.72 35.26
CA ASP A 178 41.83 -10.45 35.39
C ASP A 178 40.91 -9.29 34.97
N ASN A 179 40.60 -8.41 35.92
CA ASN A 179 39.85 -7.17 35.74
C ASN A 179 40.35 -6.30 34.56
N SER A 180 41.61 -6.45 34.12
CA SER A 180 42.15 -5.75 32.95
C SER A 180 41.53 -6.20 31.62
N LEU A 181 41.07 -7.46 31.53
CA LEU A 181 40.47 -8.05 30.33
C LEU A 181 39.15 -7.38 29.95
N PHE A 182 38.40 -6.88 30.93
CA PHE A 182 37.07 -6.28 30.74
C PHE A 182 37.11 -4.76 30.59
N LYS A 183 38.28 -4.19 30.25
CA LYS A 183 38.48 -2.77 30.00
C LYS A 183 39.03 -2.56 28.60
N VAL A 184 38.56 -1.50 27.94
CA VAL A 184 39.22 -0.97 26.75
C VAL A 184 40.60 -0.46 27.17
N PRO A 185 41.72 -0.89 26.55
CA PRO A 185 43.05 -0.42 26.92
C PRO A 185 43.23 1.07 26.60
N GLU A 186 44.01 1.79 27.41
CA GLU A 186 44.16 3.25 27.32
C GLU A 186 44.78 3.76 26.00
N ASP A 187 45.47 2.88 25.26
CA ASP A 187 46.07 3.20 23.97
C ASP A 187 45.13 2.98 22.77
N TYR A 188 43.87 2.60 23.00
CA TYR A 188 42.86 2.45 21.96
C TYR A 188 42.05 3.74 21.76
N GLN A 189 41.83 4.11 20.50
CA GLN A 189 41.06 5.30 20.13
C GLN A 189 39.59 4.94 19.86
N LYS A 190 38.64 5.72 20.40
CA LYS A 190 37.22 5.54 20.09
C LYS A 190 36.92 6.01 18.68
N GLU A 191 36.49 5.10 17.83
CA GLU A 191 35.80 5.40 16.59
C GLU A 191 34.29 5.44 16.78
N LYS A 192 33.62 6.16 15.88
CA LYS A 192 32.16 6.17 15.79
C LYS A 192 31.65 4.81 15.29
N SER A 193 30.58 4.31 15.89
CA SER A 193 29.91 3.08 15.46
C SER A 193 29.34 3.21 14.03
N PRO A 194 28.99 2.10 13.36
CA PRO A 194 28.24 2.13 12.11
C PRO A 194 26.94 2.94 12.21
N ALA A 195 26.14 2.78 13.28
CA ALA A 195 24.95 3.62 13.49
C ALA A 195 25.28 5.09 13.79
N GLU A 196 26.32 5.41 14.57
CA GLU A 196 26.73 6.81 14.79
C GLU A 196 27.17 7.46 13.46
N LYS A 197 27.97 6.76 12.64
CA LYS A 197 28.37 7.20 11.30
C LYS A 197 27.17 7.36 10.37
N ALA A 198 26.20 6.43 10.42
CA ALA A 198 24.96 6.52 9.64
C ALA A 198 24.05 7.67 10.10
N GLN A 199 23.92 7.89 11.41
CA GLN A 199 23.11 8.97 11.98
C GLN A 199 23.71 10.35 11.68
N GLU A 200 25.05 10.49 11.77
CA GLU A 200 25.71 11.73 11.37
C GLU A 200 25.57 12.00 9.88
N LYS A 201 25.72 10.96 9.04
CA LYS A 201 25.48 11.05 7.61
C LYS A 201 24.03 11.45 7.31
N GLU A 202 23.05 10.83 7.97
CA GLU A 202 21.63 11.14 7.88
C GLU A 202 21.30 12.58 8.31
N ALA A 203 21.96 13.07 9.37
CA ALA A 203 21.81 14.44 9.87
C ALA A 203 22.55 15.48 9.02
N ALA A 204 23.61 15.08 8.32
CA ALA A 204 24.35 15.92 7.38
C ALA A 204 23.71 16.02 5.99
N ARG A 205 22.71 15.17 5.68
CA ARG A 205 21.95 15.26 4.43
C ARG A 205 21.31 16.65 4.28
N PRO A 206 21.28 17.23 3.07
CA PRO A 206 20.64 18.52 2.82
C PRO A 206 19.19 18.57 3.32
N VAL A 207 18.81 19.67 3.97
CA VAL A 207 17.43 19.94 4.39
C VAL A 207 17.04 21.37 4.00
N LEU A 208 15.92 21.53 3.29
CA LEU A 208 15.38 22.84 2.95
C LEU A 208 14.88 23.54 4.22
N SER A 209 15.22 24.84 4.36
CA SER A 209 14.98 25.64 5.56
C SER A 209 14.10 26.88 5.35
N GLY A 210 13.57 27.06 4.14
CA GLY A 210 12.73 28.18 3.72
C GLY A 210 11.88 27.77 2.54
N ILE A 211 11.53 28.72 1.67
CA ILE A 211 10.72 28.44 0.47
C ILE A 211 11.63 27.92 -0.65
N GLY A 212 11.30 26.75 -1.19
CA GLY A 212 11.91 26.19 -2.39
C GLY A 212 10.88 26.05 -3.51
N GLU A 213 11.34 26.12 -4.75
CA GLU A 213 10.51 25.94 -5.95
C GLU A 213 11.04 24.76 -6.77
N SER A 214 10.13 23.98 -7.37
CA SER A 214 10.46 22.96 -8.38
C SER A 214 9.26 22.74 -9.32
N ILE A 215 9.41 21.79 -10.23
CA ILE A 215 8.41 21.36 -11.22
C ILE A 215 8.27 19.84 -11.10
N ALA A 216 7.05 19.30 -11.09
CA ALA A 216 6.85 17.86 -10.99
C ALA A 216 7.51 17.10 -12.18
N PRO A 217 8.20 15.97 -11.92
CA PRO A 217 8.35 15.31 -10.63
C PRO A 217 9.40 16.02 -9.77
N ALA A 218 9.12 16.15 -8.48
CA ALA A 218 9.98 16.84 -7.51
C ALA A 218 10.00 16.10 -6.18
N GLY A 219 11.15 16.06 -5.52
CA GLY A 219 11.26 15.59 -4.15
C GLY A 219 12.26 16.42 -3.35
N ARG A 220 11.95 16.65 -2.08
CA ARG A 220 12.72 17.50 -1.16
C ARG A 220 12.55 17.01 0.28
N ARG A 221 13.58 17.22 1.10
CA ARG A 221 13.53 17.02 2.56
C ARG A 221 13.34 18.36 3.24
N LEU A 222 12.28 18.51 4.02
CA LEU A 222 11.78 19.76 4.58
C LEU A 222 11.72 19.67 6.11
N LYS A 223 12.23 20.69 6.82
CA LYS A 223 12.06 20.84 8.28
C LYS A 223 11.04 21.92 8.63
N THR A 224 10.66 21.98 9.91
CA THR A 224 9.96 23.11 10.56
C THR A 224 10.25 24.47 9.92
N GLY A 225 9.20 25.14 9.44
CA GLY A 225 9.25 26.47 8.82
C GLY A 225 9.68 26.49 7.35
N ALA A 226 9.99 25.34 6.74
CA ALA A 226 10.25 25.24 5.30
C ALA A 226 8.95 25.02 4.50
N ALA A 227 8.97 25.44 3.25
CA ALA A 227 7.89 25.24 2.31
C ALA A 227 8.40 24.84 0.92
N LEU A 228 7.66 24.01 0.21
CA LEU A 228 7.94 23.61 -1.16
C LEU A 228 6.77 23.97 -2.07
N LYS A 229 7.04 24.78 -3.09
CA LYS A 229 6.15 25.02 -4.22
C LYS A 229 6.54 24.10 -5.38
N VAL A 230 5.61 23.30 -5.86
CA VAL A 230 5.81 22.43 -7.02
C VAL A 230 4.82 22.80 -8.11
N LYS A 231 5.32 23.32 -9.23
CA LYS A 231 4.49 23.53 -10.42
C LYS A 231 4.13 22.18 -11.03
N VAL A 232 2.86 22.03 -11.37
CA VAL A 232 2.26 20.81 -11.92
C VAL A 232 1.60 21.09 -13.26
N ASP A 233 1.21 20.04 -13.97
CA ASP A 233 0.57 20.11 -15.28
C ASP A 233 -0.96 20.07 -15.08
N PRO A 234 -1.72 21.15 -15.41
CA PRO A 234 -3.17 21.18 -15.24
C PRO A 234 -3.94 20.14 -16.06
N ASP A 235 -3.29 19.44 -16.99
CA ASP A 235 -3.87 18.33 -17.74
C ASP A 235 -3.49 16.94 -17.21
N LYS A 236 -2.86 16.86 -16.02
CA LYS A 236 -2.51 15.60 -15.36
C LYS A 236 -3.03 15.54 -13.92
N SER A 237 -3.29 14.33 -13.44
CA SER A 237 -3.53 14.09 -12.01
C SER A 237 -2.20 14.18 -11.26
N VAL A 238 -2.22 14.61 -10.01
CA VAL A 238 -1.05 14.81 -9.16
C VAL A 238 -1.14 13.90 -7.94
N ARG A 239 -0.05 13.17 -7.66
CA ARG A 239 0.12 12.37 -6.44
C ARG A 239 1.17 13.04 -5.57
N VAL A 240 0.81 13.31 -4.32
CA VAL A 240 1.69 13.85 -3.28
C VAL A 240 1.92 12.75 -2.25
N VAL A 241 3.19 12.52 -1.92
CA VAL A 241 3.64 11.52 -0.96
C VAL A 241 4.51 12.22 0.06
N ILE A 242 4.22 12.01 1.35
CA ILE A 242 4.97 12.61 2.46
C ILE A 242 5.34 11.51 3.45
N GLU A 243 6.60 11.47 3.85
CA GLU A 243 7.14 10.47 4.78
C GLU A 243 7.88 11.14 5.95
N ASN A 244 7.49 10.80 7.19
CA ASN A 244 8.14 11.32 8.39
C ASN A 244 9.56 10.73 8.55
N GLN A 245 10.56 11.60 8.72
CA GLN A 245 11.97 11.20 8.80
C GLN A 245 12.49 11.06 10.25
N ILE A 246 11.71 11.48 11.24
CA ILE A 246 12.04 11.47 12.67
C ILE A 246 11.11 10.53 13.46
N LYS A 247 11.44 10.24 14.72
CA LYS A 247 10.62 9.34 15.57
C LYS A 247 9.48 10.08 16.26
N GLU A 248 9.67 11.38 16.42
CA GLU A 248 8.74 12.37 16.92
C GLU A 248 7.68 12.71 15.84
N GLU A 249 6.70 13.51 16.22
CA GLU A 249 5.65 13.96 15.30
C GLU A 249 6.18 14.98 14.28
N SER A 250 5.75 14.85 13.02
CA SER A 250 5.88 15.89 12.00
C SER A 250 4.51 16.36 11.56
N ILE A 251 4.27 17.67 11.62
CA ILE A 251 3.00 18.33 11.26
C ILE A 251 3.21 19.16 10.00
N PHE A 252 2.33 18.98 9.02
CA PHE A 252 2.42 19.67 7.73
C PHE A 252 1.05 19.91 7.09
N LYS A 253 1.06 20.86 6.16
CA LYS A 253 -0.08 21.28 5.35
C LYS A 253 0.22 21.07 3.87
N ILE A 254 -0.77 20.60 3.11
CA ILE A 254 -0.75 20.60 1.64
C ILE A 254 -1.86 21.54 1.17
N THR A 255 -1.50 22.52 0.35
CA THR A 255 -2.42 23.49 -0.25
C THR A 255 -2.34 23.35 -1.79
N PRO A 256 -3.37 22.80 -2.46
CA PRO A 256 -3.43 22.78 -3.91
C PRO A 256 -3.92 24.12 -4.47
N PHE A 257 -3.36 24.54 -5.61
CA PHE A 257 -3.69 25.80 -6.29
C PHE A 257 -4.22 25.55 -7.71
N ARG A 258 -5.14 26.42 -8.12
CA ARG A 258 -5.62 26.57 -9.51
C ARG A 258 -5.69 28.04 -9.86
N GLU A 259 -5.09 28.41 -10.99
CA GLU A 259 -4.97 29.80 -11.46
C GLU A 259 -4.32 30.73 -10.42
N GLY A 260 -3.37 30.18 -9.65
CA GLY A 260 -2.69 30.88 -8.55
C GLY A 260 -3.53 31.15 -7.30
N LEU A 261 -4.75 30.60 -7.19
CA LEU A 261 -5.59 30.67 -6.00
C LEU A 261 -5.69 29.30 -5.30
N PRO A 262 -5.69 29.25 -3.95
CA PRO A 262 -5.86 27.99 -3.21
C PRO A 262 -7.27 27.43 -3.39
N ILE A 263 -7.39 26.11 -3.42
CA ILE A 263 -8.69 25.41 -3.41
C ILE A 263 -8.99 25.02 -1.97
N GLU A 264 -9.70 25.89 -1.25
CA GLU A 264 -9.94 25.77 0.21
C GLU A 264 -10.48 24.40 0.65
N ASP A 265 -11.45 23.82 -0.09
CA ASP A 265 -12.06 22.52 0.24
C ASP A 265 -11.12 21.32 0.07
N GLU A 266 -9.98 21.51 -0.63
CA GLU A 266 -8.96 20.48 -0.90
C GLU A 266 -7.67 20.69 -0.06
N ILE A 267 -7.67 21.66 0.86
CA ILE A 267 -6.56 21.89 1.79
C ILE A 267 -6.57 20.81 2.87
N VAL A 268 -5.42 20.17 3.07
CA VAL A 268 -5.27 19.09 4.05
C VAL A 268 -4.13 19.38 5.04
N HIS A 269 -4.37 19.05 6.31
CA HIS A 269 -3.42 19.14 7.41
C HIS A 269 -3.25 17.76 8.04
N TYR A 270 -2.01 17.34 8.27
CA TYR A 270 -1.69 16.01 8.81
C TYR A 270 -0.56 16.06 9.84
N GLY A 271 -0.68 15.21 10.85
CA GLY A 271 0.40 14.82 11.76
C GLY A 271 0.82 13.38 11.49
N LEU A 272 2.12 13.13 11.39
CA LEU A 272 2.71 11.79 11.27
C LEU A 272 3.57 11.52 12.50
N THR A 273 3.26 10.46 13.23
CA THR A 273 3.70 10.22 14.62
C THR A 273 4.83 9.19 14.74
N ARG A 274 5.19 8.51 13.64
CA ARG A 274 6.23 7.48 13.63
C ARG A 274 7.22 7.68 12.48
N GLN A 275 8.46 7.29 12.69
CA GLN A 275 9.49 7.32 11.65
C GLN A 275 9.11 6.37 10.51
N ARG A 276 9.29 6.83 9.26
CA ARG A 276 8.85 6.17 8.02
C ARG A 276 7.34 5.96 7.89
N GLU A 277 6.54 6.59 8.75
CA GLU A 277 5.11 6.70 8.49
C GLU A 277 4.89 7.57 7.25
N ARG A 278 4.01 7.12 6.36
CA ARG A 278 3.80 7.73 5.05
C ARG A 278 2.33 8.09 4.87
N LYS A 279 2.11 9.32 4.42
CA LYS A 279 0.84 9.81 3.90
C LYS A 279 0.93 9.94 2.38
N GLU A 280 -0.19 9.69 1.73
CA GLU A 280 -0.34 9.83 0.28
C GLU A 280 -1.70 10.47 -0.01
N ASP A 281 -1.69 11.41 -0.94
CA ASP A 281 -2.85 12.19 -1.39
C ASP A 281 -2.85 12.25 -2.92
N PHE A 282 -4.04 12.16 -3.50
CA PHE A 282 -4.25 12.10 -4.94
C PHE A 282 -5.23 13.19 -5.38
N PHE A 283 -4.73 14.12 -6.17
CA PHE A 283 -5.48 15.22 -6.74
C PHE A 283 -5.79 14.90 -8.21
N GLY A 284 -7.04 14.61 -8.52
CA GLY A 284 -7.45 14.23 -9.87
C GLY A 284 -7.38 15.39 -10.88
N ARG A 285 -7.12 15.07 -12.15
CA ARG A 285 -7.03 16.02 -13.29
C ARG A 285 -8.19 17.03 -13.34
N GLN A 286 -9.39 16.68 -12.88
CA GLN A 286 -10.55 17.57 -12.84
C GLN A 286 -10.34 18.84 -12.00
N LEU A 287 -9.42 18.81 -11.02
CA LEU A 287 -9.10 19.97 -10.20
C LEU A 287 -8.30 21.05 -10.95
N LYS A 288 -7.70 20.72 -12.10
CA LYS A 288 -6.94 21.66 -12.96
C LYS A 288 -5.83 22.41 -12.20
N LEU A 289 -5.06 21.68 -11.38
CA LEU A 289 -4.03 22.25 -10.54
C LEU A 289 -2.84 22.79 -11.34
N ASP A 290 -2.29 23.93 -10.94
CA ASP A 290 -1.06 24.51 -11.51
C ASP A 290 0.11 24.55 -10.52
N GLU A 291 -0.16 24.60 -9.22
CA GLU A 291 0.84 24.51 -8.14
C GLU A 291 0.34 23.66 -6.96
N ILE A 292 1.26 22.91 -6.34
CA ILE A 292 1.09 22.33 -5.00
C ILE A 292 2.05 23.07 -4.07
N LEU A 293 1.55 23.58 -2.94
CA LEU A 293 2.36 24.08 -1.83
C LEU A 293 2.33 23.06 -0.69
N ILE A 294 3.51 22.70 -0.16
CA ILE A 294 3.65 21.89 1.04
C ILE A 294 4.38 22.72 2.09
N GLU A 295 3.83 22.86 3.29
CA GLU A 295 4.39 23.66 4.39
C GLU A 295 4.61 22.76 5.62
N VAL A 296 5.77 22.86 6.26
CA VAL A 296 6.08 22.08 7.48
C VAL A 296 5.92 22.97 8.70
N GLU A 297 4.90 22.68 9.50
CA GLU A 297 4.60 23.37 10.75
C GLU A 297 5.52 22.86 11.87
N GLU A 298 5.75 21.55 11.95
CA GLU A 298 6.65 20.91 12.93
C GLU A 298 7.34 19.66 12.34
N GLY A 299 8.52 19.31 12.86
CA GLY A 299 9.25 18.10 12.51
C GLY A 299 10.09 18.15 11.23
N LEU A 300 10.25 16.99 10.60
CA LEU A 300 11.14 16.76 9.45
C LEU A 300 10.55 15.68 8.53
N ILE A 301 10.16 16.08 7.33
CA ILE A 301 9.53 15.22 6.33
C ILE A 301 10.35 15.12 5.05
N THR A 302 10.15 14.04 4.31
CA THR A 302 10.51 13.93 2.90
C THR A 302 9.23 14.01 2.08
N THR A 303 9.23 14.90 1.08
CA THR A 303 8.12 15.11 0.14
C THR A 303 8.47 14.55 -1.23
N LEU A 304 7.46 14.04 -1.93
CA LEU A 304 7.51 13.60 -3.31
C LEU A 304 6.22 14.03 -4.00
N VAL A 305 6.34 14.83 -5.06
CA VAL A 305 5.22 15.27 -5.91
C VAL A 305 5.46 14.75 -7.32
N THR A 306 4.53 13.94 -7.82
CA THR A 306 4.58 13.32 -9.15
C THR A 306 3.27 13.52 -9.88
N LYS A 307 3.32 13.63 -11.22
CA LYS A 307 2.13 13.59 -12.08
C LYS A 307 1.89 12.17 -12.60
N GLU A 308 0.65 11.81 -12.81
CA GLU A 308 0.29 10.50 -13.38
C GLU A 308 0.06 10.57 -14.89
N TYR A 309 0.49 9.52 -15.57
CA TYR A 309 0.25 9.29 -16.99
C TYR A 309 -0.88 8.29 -17.17
N SER A 310 -1.63 8.40 -18.27
CA SER A 310 -2.63 7.38 -18.59
C SER A 310 -1.92 6.07 -18.91
N SER A 311 -2.41 4.95 -18.39
CA SER A 311 -1.95 3.61 -18.82
C SER A 311 -2.28 3.31 -20.30
N PHE A 312 -2.97 4.23 -20.96
CA PHE A 312 -3.49 4.16 -22.33
C PHE A 312 -2.87 5.23 -23.24
N ASP A 313 -1.95 6.05 -22.69
CA ASP A 313 -0.96 6.71 -23.53
C ASP A 313 -0.21 5.60 -24.30
N GLU A 314 -0.22 5.67 -25.63
CA GLU A 314 0.41 4.67 -26.52
C GLU A 314 1.84 4.32 -26.05
N VAL A 315 2.59 5.37 -25.72
CA VAL A 315 3.86 5.32 -25.01
C VAL A 315 3.60 5.21 -23.51
N GLU A 316 3.91 4.06 -22.91
CA GLU A 316 3.81 3.87 -21.46
C GLU A 316 4.87 4.74 -20.78
N ARG A 317 4.44 5.74 -20.00
CA ARG A 317 5.32 6.66 -19.29
C ARG A 317 5.22 6.51 -17.78
N LYS A 318 6.36 6.53 -17.10
CA LYS A 318 6.46 6.51 -15.65
C LYS A 318 7.50 7.51 -15.20
N GLU A 319 7.08 8.50 -14.41
CA GLU A 319 7.97 9.43 -13.76
C GLU A 319 8.17 9.06 -12.29
N TYR A 320 9.42 9.19 -11.84
CA TYR A 320 9.80 9.05 -10.45
C TYR A 320 10.75 10.19 -10.08
N PHE A 321 10.77 10.53 -8.79
CA PHE A 321 11.89 11.24 -8.21
C PHE A 321 12.70 10.24 -7.39
N LEU A 322 14.02 10.25 -7.55
CA LEU A 322 14.96 9.44 -6.79
C LEU A 322 15.83 10.37 -5.95
N MET A 323 15.93 10.08 -4.66
CA MET A 323 16.76 10.81 -3.68
C MET A 323 17.72 9.84 -3.02
N GLU A 324 18.92 10.33 -2.72
CA GLU A 324 19.86 9.87 -1.68
C GLU A 324 19.69 8.42 -1.21
N GLU A 325 20.57 7.53 -1.68
CA GLU A 325 20.59 6.09 -1.36
C GLU A 325 19.37 5.29 -1.88
N SER A 326 18.47 5.88 -2.66
CA SER A 326 17.48 5.11 -3.42
C SER A 326 18.17 4.30 -4.53
N GLY A 327 18.18 2.97 -4.40
CA GLY A 327 18.36 2.05 -5.52
C GLY A 327 16.98 1.61 -6.04
N ARG A 328 16.60 2.04 -7.24
CA ARG A 328 15.32 1.61 -7.85
C ARG A 328 15.57 0.67 -9.02
N GLY A 329 15.23 -0.60 -8.81
CA GLY A 329 15.09 -1.58 -9.87
C GLY A 329 13.81 -1.35 -10.67
N LEU A 330 13.91 -1.34 -12.00
CA LEU A 330 12.79 -1.18 -12.93
C LEU A 330 12.90 -2.18 -14.08
N PHE A 331 11.74 -2.56 -14.61
CA PHE A 331 11.58 -3.54 -15.69
C PHE A 331 11.18 -2.86 -16.99
N THR A 332 11.62 -3.43 -18.11
CA THR A 332 11.20 -3.08 -19.47
C THR A 332 10.39 -4.21 -20.09
N ARG A 333 9.49 -3.89 -21.03
CA ARG A 333 8.79 -4.88 -21.85
C ARG A 333 9.68 -5.28 -23.03
N GLU A 334 9.87 -6.58 -23.22
CA GLU A 334 10.76 -7.14 -24.26
C GLU A 334 10.35 -6.75 -25.70
N ASN A 335 9.09 -6.33 -25.92
CA ASN A 335 8.54 -5.95 -27.23
C ASN A 335 8.37 -4.43 -27.44
N ARG A 336 8.97 -3.57 -26.62
CA ARG A 336 8.89 -2.10 -26.73
C ARG A 336 10.27 -1.46 -26.87
N LYS A 337 10.37 -0.37 -27.64
CA LYS A 337 11.56 0.49 -27.59
C LYS A 337 11.53 1.22 -26.25
N PHE A 338 12.61 1.13 -25.48
CA PHE A 338 12.73 1.74 -24.18
C PHE A 338 13.61 2.99 -24.22
N VAL A 339 13.20 4.01 -23.48
CA VAL A 339 13.95 5.25 -23.28
C VAL A 339 14.00 5.57 -21.79
N LEU A 340 15.21 5.73 -21.27
CA LEU A 340 15.46 6.26 -19.93
C LEU A 340 15.98 7.69 -20.04
N THR A 341 15.34 8.62 -19.35
CA THR A 341 15.81 10.00 -19.22
C THR A 341 15.99 10.34 -17.75
N LEU A 342 17.20 10.74 -17.36
CA LEU A 342 17.51 11.26 -16.03
C LEU A 342 17.79 12.76 -16.12
N THR A 343 17.22 13.55 -15.22
CA THR A 343 17.52 14.99 -15.06
C THR A 343 18.02 15.26 -13.65
N GLY A 344 19.13 16.01 -13.51
CA GLY A 344 19.65 16.41 -12.20
C GLY A 344 18.72 17.38 -11.48
N ASP A 345 18.42 17.14 -10.21
CA ASP A 345 17.65 18.02 -9.33
C ASP A 345 18.04 17.79 -7.86
N SER A 346 19.33 17.86 -7.55
CA SER A 346 19.85 17.73 -6.17
C SER A 346 19.29 18.82 -5.27
N GLN A 347 18.95 18.43 -4.03
CA GLN A 347 18.73 19.38 -2.96
C GLN A 347 20.07 19.84 -2.39
N GLY A 348 20.45 21.10 -2.61
CA GLY A 348 21.57 21.73 -1.90
C GLY A 348 22.98 21.42 -2.45
N ALA A 349 23.14 20.58 -3.48
CA ALA A 349 24.39 20.47 -4.25
C ALA A 349 24.17 20.85 -5.73
N GLU A 350 25.26 21.19 -6.43
CA GLU A 350 25.22 21.60 -7.85
C GLU A 350 24.97 20.42 -8.83
N SER A 351 25.23 19.19 -8.38
CA SER A 351 25.08 17.97 -9.18
C SER A 351 24.81 16.75 -8.31
N SER A 352 24.05 15.81 -8.84
CA SER A 352 23.77 14.51 -8.21
C SER A 352 24.79 13.46 -8.65
N PRO A 353 25.45 12.73 -7.73
CA PRO A 353 26.17 11.51 -8.08
C PRO A 353 25.15 10.43 -8.47
N VAL A 354 25.32 9.80 -9.63
CA VAL A 354 24.39 8.82 -10.20
C VAL A 354 25.16 7.61 -10.72
N LYS A 355 24.68 6.42 -10.35
CA LYS A 355 25.10 5.16 -10.93
C LYS A 355 23.92 4.52 -11.64
N VAL A 356 24.11 4.09 -12.89
CA VAL A 356 23.09 3.38 -13.68
C VAL A 356 23.66 2.06 -14.15
N LYS A 357 22.89 0.98 -14.00
CA LYS A 357 23.23 -0.35 -14.51
C LYS A 357 22.09 -0.88 -15.38
N PHE A 358 22.46 -1.52 -16.49
CA PHE A 358 21.52 -2.13 -17.43
C PHE A 358 21.79 -3.63 -17.55
N TYR A 359 20.73 -4.43 -17.59
CA TYR A 359 20.78 -5.88 -17.50
C TYR A 359 19.96 -6.55 -18.61
N LYS A 360 20.47 -7.65 -19.17
CA LYS A 360 19.74 -8.45 -20.15
C LYS A 360 18.72 -9.39 -19.49
N GLY A 361 19.02 -9.85 -18.27
CA GLY A 361 18.12 -10.67 -17.46
C GLY A 361 17.37 -9.85 -16.41
N GLU A 362 16.82 -10.56 -15.42
CA GLU A 362 16.22 -9.97 -14.21
C GLU A 362 17.33 -9.76 -13.17
N TYR A 363 17.95 -8.58 -13.21
CA TYR A 363 19.16 -8.21 -12.44
C TYR A 363 20.34 -9.18 -12.62
N LYS A 364 20.37 -9.85 -13.78
CA LYS A 364 21.40 -10.79 -14.24
C LYS A 364 21.91 -10.34 -15.60
N ASP A 365 23.10 -10.79 -15.97
CA ASP A 365 23.73 -10.49 -17.27
C ASP A 365 23.88 -8.97 -17.47
N LEU A 366 24.74 -8.35 -16.65
CA LEU A 366 25.07 -6.92 -16.71
C LEU A 366 25.64 -6.57 -18.10
N LEU A 367 25.00 -5.61 -18.76
CA LEU A 367 25.36 -5.13 -20.10
C LEU A 367 26.23 -3.87 -20.04
N ASN A 368 25.90 -2.95 -19.14
CA ASN A 368 26.57 -1.66 -18.99
C ASN A 368 26.41 -1.16 -17.54
N GLU A 369 27.46 -0.52 -17.02
CA GLU A 369 27.43 0.25 -15.76
C GLU A 369 28.10 1.61 -16.01
N GLU A 370 27.41 2.68 -15.63
CA GLU A 370 27.90 4.05 -15.73
C GLU A 370 27.84 4.73 -14.35
N ASP A 371 28.89 5.46 -14.01
CA ASP A 371 29.05 6.21 -12.75
C ASP A 371 29.47 7.64 -13.10
N PHE A 372 28.65 8.64 -12.76
CA PHE A 372 28.82 10.02 -13.21
C PHE A 372 28.12 11.02 -12.28
N ASN A 373 28.52 12.28 -12.33
CA ASN A 373 27.78 13.38 -11.69
C ASN A 373 26.88 14.06 -12.73
N LEU A 374 25.61 14.29 -12.38
CA LEU A 374 24.60 14.91 -13.23
C LEU A 374 24.22 16.29 -12.67
N PRO A 375 24.69 17.41 -13.28
CA PRO A 375 24.38 18.75 -12.81
C PRO A 375 22.89 19.07 -12.83
N ASN A 376 22.44 19.95 -11.94
CA ASN A 376 21.03 20.32 -11.85
C ASN A 376 20.52 20.93 -13.17
N GLY A 377 19.34 20.47 -13.62
CA GLY A 377 18.75 20.83 -14.91
C GLY A 377 19.39 20.16 -16.14
N GLN A 378 20.55 19.50 -16.02
CA GLN A 378 21.13 18.72 -17.12
C GLN A 378 20.46 17.36 -17.25
N ILE A 379 20.36 16.90 -18.50
CA ILE A 379 19.68 15.67 -18.89
C ILE A 379 20.72 14.66 -19.40
N LYS A 380 20.58 13.40 -18.98
CA LYS A 380 21.24 12.25 -19.62
C LYS A 380 20.19 11.23 -20.07
N LYS A 381 20.34 10.72 -21.28
CA LYS A 381 19.35 9.89 -21.96
C LYS A 381 19.99 8.62 -22.51
N TRP A 382 19.28 7.51 -22.39
CA TRP A 382 19.60 6.23 -23.03
C TRP A 382 18.39 5.77 -23.83
N GLU A 383 18.64 5.17 -24.99
CA GLU A 383 17.62 4.55 -25.83
C GLU A 383 18.03 3.13 -26.15
N PHE A 384 17.09 2.20 -26.05
CA PHE A 384 17.29 0.77 -26.25
C PHE A 384 16.21 0.22 -27.18
N ASN A 385 16.62 -0.61 -28.14
CA ASN A 385 15.71 -1.37 -28.97
C ASN A 385 15.04 -2.49 -28.13
N PRO A 386 13.92 -3.06 -28.61
CA PRO A 386 13.21 -4.13 -27.90
C PRO A 386 14.12 -5.31 -27.57
N GLY A 387 14.06 -5.77 -26.33
CA GLY A 387 14.83 -6.92 -25.84
C GLY A 387 16.34 -6.70 -25.70
N GLU A 388 16.87 -5.49 -25.95
CA GLU A 388 18.27 -5.17 -25.64
C GLU A 388 18.52 -5.18 -24.13
N ILE A 389 17.56 -4.69 -23.33
CA ILE A 389 17.57 -4.77 -21.86
C ILE A 389 16.23 -5.30 -21.35
N LYS A 390 16.26 -5.93 -20.16
CA LYS A 390 15.06 -6.39 -19.43
C LYS A 390 14.88 -5.70 -18.08
N THR A 391 15.97 -5.38 -17.40
CA THR A 391 15.93 -4.61 -16.15
C THR A 391 17.05 -3.57 -16.09
N PHE A 392 16.84 -2.55 -15.26
CA PHE A 392 17.86 -1.56 -14.95
C PHE A 392 17.76 -1.11 -13.50
N GLU A 393 18.89 -0.64 -12.96
CA GLU A 393 19.01 -0.06 -11.63
C GLU A 393 19.51 1.38 -11.78
N VAL A 394 18.85 2.33 -11.12
CA VAL A 394 19.39 3.68 -10.89
C VAL A 394 19.62 3.86 -9.39
N SER A 395 20.85 4.18 -9.03
CA SER A 395 21.27 4.55 -7.68
C SER A 395 21.68 6.01 -7.64
N VAL A 396 21.26 6.74 -6.60
CA VAL A 396 21.63 8.15 -6.37
C VAL A 396 22.51 8.23 -5.13
N GLY A 397 23.64 8.94 -5.24
CA GLY A 397 24.57 9.14 -4.13
C GLY A 397 24.06 10.11 -3.08
N GLU A 398 24.84 10.23 -2.00
CA GLU A 398 24.59 11.16 -0.89
C GLU A 398 24.40 12.60 -1.39
N ALA A 399 23.43 13.34 -0.83
CA ALA A 399 23.01 14.68 -1.30
C ALA A 399 22.47 14.76 -2.76
N GLY A 400 22.32 13.64 -3.47
CA GLY A 400 21.81 13.61 -4.84
C GLY A 400 20.28 13.53 -4.94
N GLY A 401 19.74 14.15 -5.99
CA GLY A 401 18.34 14.03 -6.42
C GLY A 401 18.23 13.99 -7.94
N VAL A 402 17.43 13.08 -8.50
CA VAL A 402 17.16 13.04 -9.96
C VAL A 402 15.70 12.79 -10.28
N LYS A 403 15.25 13.44 -11.35
CA LYS A 403 13.99 13.15 -12.05
C LYS A 403 14.25 12.01 -13.01
N LEU A 404 13.55 10.90 -12.86
CA LEU A 404 13.61 9.74 -13.74
C LEU A 404 12.32 9.68 -14.55
N LEU A 405 12.44 9.80 -15.87
CA LEU A 405 11.38 9.51 -16.83
C LEU A 405 11.72 8.23 -17.58
N SER A 406 10.84 7.23 -17.43
CA SER A 406 10.84 5.96 -18.15
C SER A 406 9.76 6.03 -19.23
N GLU A 407 10.13 5.84 -20.49
CA GLU A 407 9.19 5.80 -21.62
C GLU A 407 9.34 4.48 -22.40
N GLN A 408 8.23 3.80 -22.68
CA GLN A 408 8.21 2.56 -23.44
C GLN A 408 7.27 2.70 -24.64
N TYR A 409 7.88 2.98 -25.79
CA TYR A 409 7.21 3.14 -27.07
C TYR A 409 6.88 1.75 -27.65
N PRO A 410 5.65 1.50 -28.11
CA PRO A 410 5.41 0.33 -28.95
C PRO A 410 6.30 0.44 -30.19
N VAL A 411 6.81 -0.70 -30.63
CA VAL A 411 7.39 -0.77 -31.97
C VAL A 411 6.23 -0.74 -32.95
N GLU A 412 6.34 0.05 -34.02
CA GLU A 412 5.50 -0.16 -35.21
C GLU A 412 5.80 -1.56 -35.78
N ILE A 413 5.10 -2.57 -35.29
CA ILE A 413 4.93 -3.80 -36.04
C ILE A 413 4.10 -3.39 -37.26
N ARG A 414 4.71 -3.34 -38.44
CA ARG A 414 3.98 -3.18 -39.72
C ARG A 414 3.23 -4.46 -40.13
N GLU A 415 2.59 -5.11 -39.16
CA GLU A 415 1.31 -5.74 -39.43
C GLU A 415 0.31 -4.60 -39.39
N THR A 416 -0.42 -4.38 -40.48
CA THR A 416 -1.44 -3.32 -40.54
C THR A 416 -2.33 -3.42 -39.31
N VAL A 417 -2.21 -2.47 -38.39
CA VAL A 417 -3.20 -2.26 -37.34
C VAL A 417 -4.48 -1.98 -38.10
N LYS A 418 -5.34 -3.00 -38.16
CA LYS A 418 -6.68 -2.83 -38.67
C LYS A 418 -7.35 -1.90 -37.68
N GLU A 419 -7.52 -0.64 -38.07
CA GLU A 419 -8.48 0.25 -37.39
C GLU A 419 -9.78 -0.54 -37.30
N LEU A 420 -10.15 -0.92 -36.08
CA LEU A 420 -11.37 -1.67 -35.84
C LEU A 420 -12.50 -0.77 -36.33
N THR A 421 -13.29 -1.28 -37.27
CA THR A 421 -14.46 -0.54 -37.73
C THR A 421 -15.41 -0.32 -36.55
N ASP A 422 -16.25 0.72 -36.59
CA ASP A 422 -17.25 0.97 -35.53
C ASP A 422 -18.07 -0.29 -35.18
N GLY A 423 -18.34 -1.16 -36.15
CA GLY A 423 -19.00 -2.45 -35.92
C GLY A 423 -18.17 -3.41 -35.07
N GLU A 424 -16.86 -3.53 -35.33
CA GLU A 424 -15.94 -4.39 -34.56
C GLU A 424 -15.68 -3.83 -33.15
N ILE A 425 -15.58 -2.51 -33.02
CA ILE A 425 -15.50 -1.84 -31.71
C ILE A 425 -16.75 -2.15 -30.88
N LYS A 426 -17.94 -2.03 -31.47
CA LYS A 426 -19.21 -2.33 -30.78
C LYS A 426 -19.32 -3.78 -30.36
N THR A 427 -18.99 -4.73 -31.23
CA THR A 427 -18.96 -6.16 -30.89
C THR A 427 -17.96 -6.46 -29.77
N LEU A 428 -16.76 -5.86 -29.81
CA LEU A 428 -15.76 -6.02 -28.74
C LEU A 428 -16.28 -5.49 -27.40
N LEU A 429 -16.88 -4.30 -27.37
CA LEU A 429 -17.44 -3.71 -26.15
C LEU A 429 -18.61 -4.52 -25.58
N GLU A 430 -19.48 -5.07 -26.44
CA GLU A 430 -20.57 -5.97 -26.05
C GLU A 430 -20.03 -7.30 -25.47
N ASP A 431 -18.99 -7.87 -26.08
CA ASP A 431 -18.30 -9.06 -25.58
C ASP A 431 -17.63 -8.81 -24.22
N LEU A 432 -16.92 -7.69 -24.04
CA LEU A 432 -16.25 -7.36 -22.77
C LEU A 432 -17.25 -7.13 -21.63
N ILE A 433 -18.36 -6.44 -21.90
CA ILE A 433 -19.42 -6.20 -20.91
C ILE A 433 -20.12 -7.50 -20.50
N SER A 434 -20.45 -8.37 -21.47
CA SER A 434 -21.12 -9.64 -21.22
C SER A 434 -20.21 -10.69 -20.55
N GLN A 435 -18.90 -10.68 -20.87
CA GLN A 435 -17.89 -11.52 -20.24
C GLN A 435 -17.31 -10.93 -18.94
N LYS A 436 -17.81 -9.78 -18.49
CA LYS A 436 -17.43 -9.10 -17.23
C LYS A 436 -15.95 -8.71 -17.15
N LYS A 437 -15.36 -8.32 -18.28
CA LYS A 437 -13.94 -7.99 -18.43
C LYS A 437 -13.64 -6.53 -18.04
N LEU A 438 -13.67 -6.27 -16.74
CA LEU A 438 -13.57 -4.92 -16.16
C LEU A 438 -12.32 -4.14 -16.62
N ASP A 439 -11.13 -4.69 -16.44
CA ASP A 439 -9.86 -4.02 -16.78
C ASP A 439 -9.70 -3.76 -18.28
N GLU A 440 -10.24 -4.68 -19.10
CA GLU A 440 -10.18 -4.62 -20.57
C GLU A 440 -11.22 -3.62 -21.12
N LEU A 441 -12.41 -3.49 -20.51
CA LEU A 441 -13.35 -2.43 -20.84
C LEU A 441 -12.82 -1.06 -20.40
N LYS A 442 -12.28 -0.98 -19.17
CA LYS A 442 -11.62 0.23 -18.66
C LYS A 442 -10.54 0.70 -19.64
N ALA A 443 -9.74 -0.24 -20.14
CA ALA A 443 -8.68 0.06 -21.09
C ALA A 443 -9.16 0.70 -22.40
N LEU A 444 -10.33 0.31 -22.88
CA LEU A 444 -10.93 0.91 -24.09
C LEU A 444 -11.59 2.26 -23.81
N LEU A 445 -12.21 2.45 -22.63
CA LEU A 445 -12.76 3.75 -22.22
C LEU A 445 -11.64 4.79 -22.04
N ASP A 446 -10.57 4.42 -21.34
CA ASP A 446 -9.41 5.30 -21.13
C ASP A 446 -8.61 5.58 -22.42
N SER A 447 -8.76 4.76 -23.48
CA SER A 447 -8.22 5.08 -24.82
C SER A 447 -9.06 6.09 -25.61
N GLY A 448 -10.14 6.61 -25.02
CA GLY A 448 -10.98 7.66 -25.60
C GLY A 448 -12.22 7.17 -26.36
N ILE A 449 -12.65 5.92 -26.15
CA ILE A 449 -13.97 5.48 -26.65
C ILE A 449 -15.07 6.24 -25.91
N ASP A 450 -16.03 6.78 -26.67
CA ASP A 450 -17.21 7.44 -26.11
C ASP A 450 -18.02 6.48 -25.23
N VAL A 451 -18.12 6.80 -23.94
CA VAL A 451 -18.90 6.02 -22.96
C VAL A 451 -20.38 5.91 -23.35
N ASN A 452 -20.88 6.84 -24.16
CA ASN A 452 -22.26 6.88 -24.66
C ASN A 452 -22.47 6.05 -25.93
N MET A 453 -21.45 5.33 -26.41
CA MET A 453 -21.54 4.53 -27.63
C MET A 453 -22.68 3.51 -27.56
N ILE A 454 -23.51 3.51 -28.60
CA ILE A 454 -24.59 2.54 -28.79
C ILE A 454 -24.00 1.27 -29.43
N ILE A 455 -23.87 0.21 -28.62
CA ILE A 455 -23.15 -1.02 -28.99
C ILE A 455 -24.05 -2.14 -29.51
N SER A 456 -25.30 -2.21 -29.05
CA SER A 456 -26.26 -3.24 -29.46
C SER A 456 -27.41 -2.65 -30.28
N SER A 457 -28.48 -3.44 -30.47
CA SER A 457 -29.75 -3.06 -31.11
C SER A 457 -30.45 -1.78 -30.59
N SER A 458 -30.00 -1.17 -29.48
CA SER A 458 -30.22 0.24 -29.13
C SER A 458 -29.58 0.65 -27.78
N ASP A 459 -28.75 -0.20 -27.16
CA ASP A 459 -28.21 0.03 -25.81
C ASP A 459 -26.89 0.80 -25.83
N SER A 460 -26.77 1.80 -24.95
CA SER A 460 -25.47 2.38 -24.55
C SER A 460 -24.66 1.37 -23.70
N LEU A 461 -23.36 1.65 -23.50
CA LEU A 461 -22.52 0.83 -22.62
C LEU A 461 -23.12 0.63 -21.22
N LEU A 462 -23.66 1.70 -20.62
CA LEU A 462 -24.30 1.65 -19.30
C LEU A 462 -25.56 0.76 -19.30
N MET A 463 -26.39 0.87 -20.34
CA MET A 463 -27.58 0.02 -20.51
C MET A 463 -27.23 -1.46 -20.69
N ALA A 464 -26.16 -1.75 -21.45
CA ALA A 464 -25.64 -3.11 -21.60
C ALA A 464 -25.07 -3.65 -20.27
N ALA A 465 -24.31 -2.85 -19.52
CA ALA A 465 -23.80 -3.25 -18.21
C ALA A 465 -24.93 -3.58 -17.21
N CYS A 466 -25.99 -2.77 -17.19
CA CYS A 466 -27.18 -3.05 -16.38
C CYS A 466 -27.90 -4.34 -16.80
N SER A 467 -27.88 -4.68 -18.10
CA SER A 467 -28.57 -5.85 -18.66
C SER A 467 -27.80 -7.17 -18.48
N TYR A 468 -26.47 -7.15 -18.67
CA TYR A 468 -25.64 -8.36 -18.77
C TYR A 468 -24.68 -8.56 -17.59
N SER A 469 -24.36 -7.51 -16.84
CA SER A 469 -23.17 -7.47 -15.97
C SER A 469 -23.52 -7.31 -14.48
N ASN A 470 -22.52 -6.93 -13.67
CA ASN A 470 -22.62 -6.69 -12.23
C ASN A 470 -22.49 -5.19 -11.89
N SER A 471 -22.63 -4.88 -10.59
CA SER A 471 -22.45 -3.56 -9.99
C SER A 471 -21.07 -2.94 -10.28
N GLU A 472 -19.98 -3.70 -10.26
CA GLU A 472 -18.63 -3.20 -10.56
C GLU A 472 -18.51 -2.63 -11.98
N MET A 473 -19.14 -3.26 -12.98
CA MET A 473 -19.16 -2.74 -14.34
C MET A 473 -19.94 -1.41 -14.45
N VAL A 474 -21.02 -1.28 -13.66
CA VAL A 474 -21.79 -0.04 -13.55
C VAL A 474 -20.95 1.05 -12.87
N LYS A 475 -20.29 0.75 -11.73
CA LYS A 475 -19.37 1.67 -11.05
C LYS A 475 -18.30 2.20 -12.00
N LEU A 476 -17.63 1.32 -12.74
CA LEU A 476 -16.61 1.69 -13.72
C LEU A 476 -17.19 2.65 -14.77
N LEU A 477 -18.31 2.32 -15.41
CA LEU A 477 -18.88 3.18 -16.44
C LEU A 477 -19.31 4.54 -15.88
N LEU A 478 -19.83 4.60 -14.66
CA LEU A 478 -20.19 5.85 -13.99
C LEU A 478 -18.98 6.78 -13.75
N THR A 479 -17.74 6.27 -13.61
CA THR A 479 -16.56 7.15 -13.48
C THR A 479 -16.23 7.93 -14.76
N TYR A 480 -16.83 7.58 -15.91
CA TYR A 480 -16.69 8.31 -17.18
C TYR A 480 -17.87 9.25 -17.47
N ASN A 481 -18.77 9.46 -16.51
CA ASN A 481 -19.92 10.37 -16.61
C ASN A 481 -20.78 10.18 -17.89
N PRO A 482 -21.37 8.98 -18.10
CA PRO A 482 -22.29 8.71 -19.20
C PRO A 482 -23.60 9.50 -19.07
N ASP A 483 -24.35 9.58 -20.16
CA ASP A 483 -25.76 9.98 -20.15
C ASP A 483 -26.57 8.92 -19.39
N ILE A 484 -26.66 9.13 -18.08
CA ILE A 484 -27.38 8.30 -17.10
C ILE A 484 -28.87 8.16 -17.44
N ASN A 485 -29.43 9.09 -18.22
CA ASN A 485 -30.84 9.15 -18.58
C ASN A 485 -31.12 8.84 -20.06
N TYR A 486 -30.10 8.42 -20.84
CA TYR A 486 -30.27 7.96 -22.22
C TYR A 486 -31.36 6.89 -22.33
N GLN A 487 -32.23 7.04 -23.33
CA GLN A 487 -33.34 6.11 -23.58
C GLN A 487 -33.15 5.39 -24.92
N ASP A 488 -33.32 4.06 -24.91
CA ASP A 488 -33.38 3.26 -26.12
C ASP A 488 -34.60 3.61 -27.00
N GLN A 489 -34.64 3.07 -28.22
CA GLN A 489 -35.76 3.25 -29.16
C GLN A 489 -37.13 2.79 -28.63
N TYR A 490 -37.16 2.04 -27.53
CA TYR A 490 -38.37 1.61 -26.86
C TYR A 490 -38.77 2.55 -25.71
N GLY A 491 -37.85 3.36 -25.18
CA GLY A 491 -38.01 4.23 -24.02
C GLY A 491 -37.53 3.63 -22.69
N ASN A 492 -36.65 2.62 -22.70
CA ASN A 492 -35.98 2.15 -21.48
C ASN A 492 -34.66 2.92 -21.29
N ASN A 493 -34.26 3.21 -20.05
CA ASN A 493 -32.90 3.64 -19.70
C ASN A 493 -32.16 2.60 -18.83
N ALA A 494 -30.95 2.94 -18.38
CA ALA A 494 -30.14 2.09 -17.50
C ALA A 494 -30.89 1.66 -16.23
N LEU A 495 -31.58 2.59 -15.57
CA LEU A 495 -32.38 2.33 -14.35
C LEU A 495 -33.57 1.40 -14.61
N ASN A 496 -34.23 1.50 -15.77
CA ASN A 496 -35.26 0.53 -16.17
C ASN A 496 -34.70 -0.89 -16.33
N LEU A 497 -33.53 -1.03 -16.94
CA LEU A 497 -32.89 -2.32 -17.23
C LEU A 497 -32.28 -2.96 -15.98
N ALA A 498 -31.69 -2.16 -15.10
CA ALA A 498 -31.17 -2.61 -13.81
C ALA A 498 -32.27 -3.32 -12.99
N ILE A 499 -33.49 -2.75 -12.91
CA ILE A 499 -34.63 -3.38 -12.19
C ILE A 499 -35.05 -4.72 -12.79
N ASP A 500 -34.93 -4.89 -14.11
CA ASP A 500 -35.26 -6.17 -14.76
C ASP A 500 -34.14 -7.23 -14.63
N ASN A 501 -32.94 -6.84 -14.15
CA ASN A 501 -31.82 -7.75 -13.86
C ASN A 501 -32.01 -8.49 -12.53
N LYS A 502 -32.46 -9.74 -12.62
CA LYS A 502 -32.85 -10.60 -11.47
C LYS A 502 -31.78 -10.83 -10.40
N TRP A 503 -30.50 -10.65 -10.70
CA TRP A 503 -29.40 -11.08 -9.84
C TRP A 503 -28.73 -9.93 -9.08
N HIS A 504 -28.65 -8.74 -9.67
CA HIS A 504 -27.78 -7.66 -9.18
C HIS A 504 -28.46 -6.29 -9.09
N TYR A 505 -29.77 -6.16 -9.38
CA TYR A 505 -30.52 -4.89 -9.31
C TYR A 505 -30.35 -4.14 -7.97
N LYS A 506 -30.24 -4.87 -6.86
CA LYS A 506 -30.12 -4.29 -5.51
C LYS A 506 -28.88 -3.43 -5.30
N GLU A 507 -27.76 -3.79 -5.94
CA GLU A 507 -26.52 -3.03 -5.88
C GLU A 507 -26.45 -1.96 -6.98
N MET A 508 -27.09 -2.18 -8.13
CA MET A 508 -27.08 -1.24 -9.24
C MET A 508 -27.99 -0.03 -9.02
N ILE A 509 -29.18 -0.21 -8.44
CA ILE A 509 -30.16 0.87 -8.30
C ILE A 509 -29.61 2.03 -7.45
N PRO A 510 -28.97 1.82 -6.28
CA PRO A 510 -28.34 2.89 -5.52
C PRO A 510 -27.33 3.68 -6.34
N LEU A 511 -26.39 3.00 -7.00
CA LEU A 511 -25.36 3.62 -7.84
C LEU A 511 -25.95 4.50 -8.95
N LEU A 512 -27.04 4.06 -9.58
CA LEU A 512 -27.70 4.81 -10.66
C LEU A 512 -28.48 6.02 -10.12
N LEU A 513 -29.14 5.89 -8.97
CA LEU A 513 -29.87 7.00 -8.33
C LEU A 513 -28.90 8.06 -7.78
N GLU A 514 -27.82 7.64 -7.13
CA GLU A 514 -26.72 8.52 -6.67
C GLU A 514 -26.04 9.25 -7.84
N ALA A 515 -25.95 8.61 -9.01
CA ALA A 515 -25.47 9.22 -10.26
C ALA A 515 -26.51 10.09 -11.00
N GLY A 516 -27.71 10.30 -10.45
CA GLY A 516 -28.72 11.21 -11.01
C GLY A 516 -29.65 10.60 -12.08
N ALA A 517 -29.85 9.28 -12.08
CA ALA A 517 -30.89 8.66 -12.89
C ALA A 517 -32.30 9.12 -12.46
N ASP A 518 -33.16 9.51 -13.42
CA ASP A 518 -34.50 10.01 -13.16
C ASP A 518 -35.39 8.92 -12.51
N PRO A 519 -35.79 9.06 -11.24
CA PRO A 519 -36.61 8.08 -10.54
C PRO A 519 -38.08 8.07 -11.02
N ASN A 520 -38.46 8.97 -11.93
CA ASN A 520 -39.77 9.01 -12.59
C ASN A 520 -39.77 8.34 -13.98
N SER A 521 -38.63 7.79 -14.41
CA SER A 521 -38.44 7.07 -15.67
C SER A 521 -39.53 6.02 -15.91
N LYS A 522 -40.08 6.01 -17.14
CA LYS A 522 -41.18 5.13 -17.55
C LYS A 522 -40.69 4.04 -18.48
N ALA A 523 -40.96 2.78 -18.13
CA ALA A 523 -40.49 1.61 -18.87
C ALA A 523 -41.02 1.57 -20.31
N GLY A 524 -40.12 1.20 -21.22
CA GLY A 524 -40.31 1.25 -22.65
C GLY A 524 -41.24 0.20 -23.25
N ALA A 525 -41.41 0.32 -24.57
CA ALA A 525 -42.41 -0.37 -25.38
C ALA A 525 -42.11 -1.82 -25.78
N GLY A 526 -40.85 -2.28 -25.69
CA GLY A 526 -40.37 -3.42 -26.47
C GLY A 526 -39.74 -4.60 -25.73
N ARG A 527 -39.39 -4.46 -24.45
CA ARG A 527 -38.61 -5.49 -23.70
C ARG A 527 -39.24 -6.00 -22.41
N THR A 528 -40.25 -5.30 -21.87
CA THR A 528 -40.71 -5.52 -20.49
C THR A 528 -42.23 -5.71 -20.44
N ALA A 529 -42.72 -6.54 -19.52
CA ALA A 529 -44.15 -6.85 -19.40
C ALA A 529 -45.01 -5.70 -18.85
N GLN A 530 -44.40 -4.56 -18.50
CA GLN A 530 -45.05 -3.42 -17.84
C GLN A 530 -44.81 -2.10 -18.61
N LYS A 531 -45.21 -2.06 -19.88
CA LYS A 531 -45.06 -0.90 -20.77
C LYS A 531 -45.75 0.37 -20.21
N ASN A 532 -44.99 1.45 -20.05
CA ASN A 532 -45.35 2.71 -19.37
C ASN A 532 -45.59 2.63 -17.84
N SER A 533 -45.03 1.63 -17.14
CA SER A 533 -44.90 1.68 -15.67
C SER A 533 -43.72 2.58 -15.27
N THR A 534 -43.80 3.28 -14.14
CA THR A 534 -42.61 3.93 -13.56
C THR A 534 -41.65 2.91 -12.98
N VAL A 535 -40.37 3.26 -12.88
CA VAL A 535 -39.36 2.48 -12.14
C VAL A 535 -39.82 2.18 -10.70
N LEU A 536 -40.43 3.16 -10.01
CA LEU A 536 -41.06 2.96 -8.71
C LEU A 536 -42.18 1.89 -8.75
N SER A 537 -43.05 1.90 -9.76
CA SER A 537 -44.13 0.89 -9.91
C SER A 537 -43.58 -0.52 -10.16
N LYS A 538 -42.51 -0.65 -10.95
CA LYS A 538 -41.80 -1.92 -11.15
C LYS A 538 -41.19 -2.41 -9.85
N MET A 539 -40.43 -1.56 -9.17
CA MET A 539 -39.77 -1.89 -7.92
C MET A 539 -40.79 -2.33 -6.86
N THR A 540 -41.88 -1.57 -6.70
CA THR A 540 -43.03 -1.94 -5.85
C THR A 540 -43.57 -3.33 -6.19
N SER A 541 -43.70 -3.67 -7.48
CA SER A 541 -44.19 -4.98 -7.92
C SER A 541 -43.22 -6.13 -7.57
N LEU A 542 -41.91 -5.88 -7.56
CA LEU A 542 -40.89 -6.84 -7.11
C LEU A 542 -40.93 -7.00 -5.58
N THR A 543 -40.91 -5.89 -4.83
CA THR A 543 -41.02 -5.87 -3.36
C THR A 543 -42.27 -6.62 -2.89
N LEU A 544 -43.42 -6.43 -3.54
CA LEU A 544 -44.67 -7.13 -3.21
C LEU A 544 -44.67 -8.64 -3.53
N LYS A 545 -43.71 -9.12 -4.32
CA LYS A 545 -43.53 -10.54 -4.64
C LYS A 545 -42.54 -11.22 -3.71
N ASN A 546 -41.41 -10.56 -3.45
CA ASN A 546 -40.26 -11.13 -2.74
C ASN A 546 -40.23 -10.76 -1.25
N LYS A 547 -40.74 -9.57 -0.89
CA LYS A 547 -40.85 -9.02 0.46
C LYS A 547 -39.54 -9.00 1.27
N SER A 548 -38.39 -8.77 0.63
CA SER A 548 -37.11 -8.65 1.35
C SER A 548 -36.86 -7.23 1.86
N GLU A 549 -36.18 -7.11 3.01
CA GLU A 549 -35.87 -5.85 3.69
C GLU A 549 -35.21 -4.81 2.76
N GLU A 550 -34.19 -5.25 2.04
CA GLU A 550 -33.43 -4.48 1.05
C GLU A 550 -34.34 -3.90 -0.06
N GLU A 551 -35.41 -4.59 -0.46
CA GLU A 551 -36.32 -4.09 -1.49
C GLU A 551 -37.26 -2.98 -0.96
N TYR A 552 -37.61 -3.00 0.33
CA TYR A 552 -38.33 -1.88 0.93
C TYR A 552 -37.43 -0.65 1.03
N GLN A 553 -36.16 -0.84 1.41
CA GLN A 553 -35.15 0.22 1.45
C GLN A 553 -34.89 0.83 0.06
N ILE A 554 -34.87 0.01 -1.00
CA ILE A 554 -34.76 0.51 -2.37
C ILE A 554 -36.02 1.30 -2.79
N VAL A 555 -37.24 0.89 -2.39
CA VAL A 555 -38.45 1.70 -2.65
C VAL A 555 -38.40 3.03 -1.92
N GLU A 556 -37.93 3.06 -0.67
CA GLU A 556 -37.69 4.29 0.09
C GLU A 556 -36.62 5.17 -0.57
N MET A 557 -35.56 4.56 -1.12
CA MET A 557 -34.52 5.27 -1.87
C MET A 557 -35.05 5.92 -3.16
N PHE A 558 -35.92 5.24 -3.92
CA PHE A 558 -36.60 5.87 -5.07
C PHE A 558 -37.40 7.11 -4.63
N LEU A 559 -38.16 7.02 -3.53
CA LEU A 559 -38.98 8.11 -3.03
C LEU A 559 -38.13 9.29 -2.52
N SER A 560 -37.05 9.02 -1.77
CA SER A 560 -36.14 10.06 -1.27
C SER A 560 -35.34 10.77 -2.37
N HIS A 561 -35.11 10.11 -3.51
CA HIS A 561 -34.52 10.74 -4.70
C HIS A 561 -35.55 11.48 -5.58
N GLY A 562 -36.84 11.50 -5.19
CA GLY A 562 -37.88 12.26 -5.88
C GLY A 562 -38.74 11.47 -6.87
N ALA A 563 -38.90 10.15 -6.69
CA ALA A 563 -39.96 9.41 -7.38
C ALA A 563 -41.34 9.92 -6.91
N ASP A 564 -42.19 10.35 -7.84
CA ASP A 564 -43.57 10.71 -7.54
C ASP A 564 -44.46 9.44 -7.45
N PRO A 565 -44.99 9.09 -6.24
CA PRO A 565 -45.85 7.92 -6.06
C PRO A 565 -47.24 8.09 -6.71
N ASN A 566 -47.58 9.28 -7.20
CA ASN A 566 -48.87 9.57 -7.84
C ASN A 566 -48.88 9.26 -9.36
N ILE A 567 -47.73 8.95 -9.97
CA ILE A 567 -47.67 8.67 -11.42
C ILE A 567 -48.40 7.35 -11.75
N ALA A 568 -49.58 7.49 -12.34
CA ALA A 568 -50.42 6.37 -12.75
C ALA A 568 -49.88 5.60 -13.97
N HIS A 569 -50.04 4.27 -13.96
CA HIS A 569 -49.75 3.39 -15.09
C HIS A 569 -50.64 3.71 -16.31
N LYS A 570 -50.04 4.08 -17.44
CA LYS A 570 -50.75 4.66 -18.61
C LYS A 570 -51.97 3.88 -19.10
N THR A 571 -51.96 2.54 -19.05
CA THR A 571 -53.08 1.72 -19.55
C THR A 571 -54.10 1.34 -18.47
N ALA A 572 -53.72 1.40 -17.19
CA ALA A 572 -54.53 0.88 -16.09
C ALA A 572 -55.06 1.99 -15.15
N GLY A 573 -54.41 3.15 -15.12
CA GLY A 573 -54.65 4.22 -14.15
C GLY A 573 -54.11 3.91 -12.75
N SER A 574 -53.50 2.73 -12.53
CA SER A 574 -53.07 2.28 -11.21
C SER A 574 -51.75 2.91 -10.77
N ILE A 575 -51.70 3.39 -9.52
CA ILE A 575 -50.50 3.88 -8.83
C ILE A 575 -49.89 2.79 -7.91
N PRO A 576 -48.60 2.90 -7.48
CA PRO A 576 -47.96 1.97 -6.55
C PRO A 576 -48.77 1.62 -5.31
N LEU A 577 -49.41 2.61 -4.67
CA LEU A 577 -50.23 2.42 -3.47
C LEU A 577 -51.37 1.40 -3.70
N MET A 578 -52.02 1.41 -4.86
CA MET A 578 -53.11 0.47 -5.16
C MET A 578 -52.63 -0.98 -5.21
N ALA A 579 -51.41 -1.22 -5.67
CA ALA A 579 -50.81 -2.55 -5.69
C ALA A 579 -50.47 -3.03 -4.28
N ALA A 580 -49.90 -2.15 -3.43
CA ALA A 580 -49.63 -2.44 -2.04
C ALA A 580 -50.93 -2.73 -1.25
N ALA A 581 -51.95 -1.90 -1.45
CA ALA A 581 -53.25 -2.06 -0.80
C ALA A 581 -53.97 -3.36 -1.22
N TYR A 582 -53.94 -3.71 -2.51
CA TYR A 582 -54.47 -5.00 -3.00
C TYR A 582 -53.76 -6.21 -2.37
N LYS A 583 -52.47 -6.08 -2.07
CA LYS A 583 -51.61 -7.14 -1.51
C LYS A 583 -51.58 -7.20 0.02
N GLY A 584 -52.18 -6.23 0.71
CA GLY A 584 -52.14 -6.17 2.18
C GLY A 584 -50.79 -5.73 2.72
N ASP A 585 -49.99 -4.99 1.94
CA ASP A 585 -48.64 -4.63 2.34
C ASP A 585 -48.60 -3.32 3.14
N ILE A 586 -48.84 -3.44 4.45
CA ILE A 586 -48.91 -2.31 5.39
C ILE A 586 -47.65 -1.44 5.35
N ARG A 587 -46.48 -2.03 5.15
CA ARG A 587 -45.21 -1.29 5.13
C ARG A 587 -45.13 -0.39 3.90
N LEU A 588 -45.42 -0.91 2.72
CA LEU A 588 -45.46 -0.08 1.50
C LEU A 588 -46.60 0.94 1.54
N VAL A 589 -47.77 0.59 2.12
CA VAL A 589 -48.88 1.55 2.28
C VAL A 589 -48.45 2.74 3.17
N LYS A 590 -47.85 2.49 4.34
CA LYS A 590 -47.31 3.55 5.20
C LYS A 590 -46.25 4.39 4.49
N LEU A 591 -45.25 3.73 3.90
CA LEU A 591 -44.17 4.40 3.20
C LEU A 591 -44.67 5.33 2.08
N PHE A 592 -45.66 4.93 1.28
CA PHE A 592 -46.21 5.82 0.26
C PHE A 592 -47.01 7.00 0.83
N LEU A 593 -47.72 6.80 1.95
CA LEU A 593 -48.43 7.89 2.65
C LEU A 593 -47.46 8.89 3.27
N ASP A 594 -46.37 8.41 3.88
CA ASP A 594 -45.31 9.23 4.48
C ASP A 594 -44.63 10.12 3.41
N TYR A 595 -44.50 9.62 2.17
CA TYR A 595 -44.02 10.37 1.00
C TYR A 595 -45.13 11.04 0.16
N GLY A 596 -46.31 11.27 0.75
CA GLY A 596 -47.31 12.20 0.20
C GLY A 596 -48.09 11.72 -1.03
N VAL A 597 -48.31 10.41 -1.18
CA VAL A 597 -49.25 9.89 -2.19
C VAL A 597 -50.69 10.32 -1.86
N ASP A 598 -51.50 10.64 -2.88
CA ASP A 598 -52.95 10.82 -2.71
C ASP A 598 -53.67 9.46 -2.76
N PRO A 599 -54.24 8.97 -1.63
CA PRO A 599 -54.94 7.69 -1.59
C PRO A 599 -56.28 7.68 -2.36
N ASN A 600 -56.79 8.87 -2.72
CA ASN A 600 -58.08 9.05 -3.41
C ASN A 600 -57.97 9.02 -4.94
N LEU A 601 -56.75 8.94 -5.49
CA LEU A 601 -56.53 8.76 -6.92
C LEU A 601 -57.27 7.51 -7.41
N LYS A 602 -57.84 7.60 -8.61
CA LYS A 602 -58.68 6.56 -9.21
C LYS A 602 -58.03 5.96 -10.43
N ASP A 603 -58.08 4.63 -10.51
CA ASP A 603 -57.66 3.89 -11.69
C ASP A 603 -58.66 4.06 -12.86
N ASN A 604 -58.34 3.50 -14.03
CA ASN A 604 -59.20 3.57 -15.21
C ASN A 604 -60.54 2.83 -15.05
N GLN A 605 -60.77 2.16 -13.92
CA GLN A 605 -62.03 1.50 -13.53
C GLN A 605 -62.74 2.25 -12.39
N GLY A 606 -62.25 3.45 -12.03
CA GLY A 606 -62.83 4.33 -11.02
C GLY A 606 -62.47 3.98 -9.57
N ARG A 607 -61.52 3.07 -9.35
CA ARG A 607 -61.21 2.49 -8.03
C ARG A 607 -60.01 3.18 -7.37
N THR A 608 -60.12 3.39 -6.07
CA THR A 608 -59.09 3.91 -5.17
C THR A 608 -58.21 2.80 -4.58
N ALA A 609 -57.18 3.15 -3.80
CA ALA A 609 -56.43 2.17 -3.02
C ALA A 609 -57.30 1.47 -1.96
N LEU A 610 -58.23 2.19 -1.32
CA LEU A 610 -59.19 1.66 -0.37
C LEU A 610 -60.11 0.60 -1.01
N ASP A 611 -60.60 0.84 -2.23
CA ASP A 611 -61.40 -0.14 -2.98
C ASP A 611 -60.63 -1.45 -3.24
N MET A 612 -59.31 -1.38 -3.46
CA MET A 612 -58.46 -2.56 -3.65
C MET A 612 -58.31 -3.35 -2.34
N ALA A 613 -58.12 -2.66 -1.22
CA ALA A 613 -58.01 -3.26 0.10
C ALA A 613 -59.33 -3.96 0.51
N ILE A 614 -60.47 -3.28 0.33
CA ILE A 614 -61.81 -3.85 0.56
C ILE A 614 -62.04 -5.09 -0.32
N LYS A 615 -61.76 -5.00 -1.62
CA LYS A 615 -61.87 -6.13 -2.56
C LYS A 615 -61.02 -7.35 -2.16
N LYS A 616 -59.97 -7.14 -1.37
CA LYS A 616 -59.08 -8.20 -0.87
C LYS A 616 -59.15 -8.46 0.62
N GLN A 617 -60.11 -7.85 1.33
CA GLN A 617 -60.36 -8.05 2.75
C GLN A 617 -59.11 -7.77 3.62
N GLN A 618 -58.31 -6.79 3.22
CA GLN A 618 -57.05 -6.42 3.87
C GLN A 618 -57.32 -5.46 5.05
N GLN A 619 -57.87 -5.97 6.16
CA GLN A 619 -58.44 -5.14 7.22
C GLN A 619 -57.49 -4.04 7.74
N GLU A 620 -56.24 -4.38 8.08
CA GLU A 620 -55.27 -3.40 8.57
C GLU A 620 -54.95 -2.28 7.54
N VAL A 621 -55.09 -2.55 6.23
CA VAL A 621 -54.94 -1.53 5.17
C VAL A 621 -56.20 -0.69 5.07
N ILE A 622 -57.38 -1.29 5.24
CA ILE A 622 -58.67 -0.57 5.24
C ILE A 622 -58.67 0.44 6.40
N ASP A 623 -58.27 0.01 7.59
CA ASP A 623 -58.21 0.86 8.80
C ASP A 623 -57.16 1.99 8.68
N LEU A 624 -56.15 1.83 7.81
CA LEU A 624 -55.09 2.81 7.55
C LEU A 624 -55.43 3.80 6.40
N LEU A 625 -56.41 3.48 5.56
CA LEU A 625 -56.83 4.29 4.40
C LEU A 625 -58.22 4.94 4.59
N GLN A 626 -58.78 4.86 5.80
CA GLN A 626 -60.03 5.51 6.23
C GLN A 626 -59.76 6.79 7.02
#